data_AF-A0A2A9HBU3-F1
#
_entry.id   AF-A0A2A9HBU3-F1
#
_cell.length_a   1.000
_cell.length_b   1.000
_cell.length_c   1.000
_cell.angle_alpha   90.00
_cell.angle_beta   90.00
_cell.angle_gamma   90.00
#
_symmetry.space_group_name_H-M   'P 1'
#
loop_
_entity.id
_entity.type
_entity.pdbx_description
1 polymer ?
#
loop_
_entity_poly.entity_id
_entity_poly.type
_entity_poly.pdbx_seq_one_letter_code
_entity_poly.pdbx_strand_id
1 'polypeptide(L)'
;MSEPLPRPARCDALPEHTDYRDTGCDLAPSCLACPLPKCRYDLPGGLAAMLRSRRDAAIAEAVRRRHLPIDDVAEMFGLSRRSVFRALRRVERPGRQQ
;
A
#
# COMPACT_ATOMS: atom_id res chain seq x y z
N MET A 1 46.90 0.76 -10.54
CA MET A 1 46.01 1.07 -11.68
C MET A 1 44.85 1.85 -11.11
N SER A 2 44.82 3.18 -11.33
CA SER A 2 43.75 4.03 -10.80
C SER A 2 42.49 3.85 -11.64
N GLU A 3 41.41 3.45 -11.00
CA GLU A 3 40.09 3.35 -11.62
C GLU A 3 39.63 4.77 -12.00
N PRO A 4 39.23 5.03 -13.26
CA PRO A 4 38.79 6.35 -13.67
C PRO A 4 37.45 6.66 -12.99
N LEU A 5 37.37 7.85 -12.39
CA LEU A 5 36.14 8.32 -11.76
C LEU A 5 35.00 8.39 -12.80
N PRO A 6 33.76 8.04 -12.40
CA PRO A 6 32.62 8.15 -13.29
C PRO A 6 32.44 9.61 -13.73
N ARG A 7 32.07 9.79 -15.00
CA ARG A 7 31.75 11.11 -15.55
C ARG A 7 30.59 11.71 -14.73
N PRO A 8 30.67 12.99 -14.33
CA PRO A 8 29.58 13.62 -13.62
C PRO A 8 28.31 13.57 -14.49
N ALA A 9 27.18 13.30 -13.84
CA ALA A 9 25.89 13.44 -14.50
C ALA A 9 25.76 14.87 -15.05
N ARG A 10 25.13 15.02 -16.22
CA ARG A 10 24.80 16.35 -16.71
C ARG A 10 23.93 17.06 -15.68
N CYS A 11 24.11 18.37 -15.52
CA CYS A 11 23.37 19.16 -14.52
C CYS A 11 21.86 18.94 -14.66
N ASP A 12 21.34 18.94 -15.89
CA ASP A 12 19.93 18.76 -16.20
C ASP A 12 19.38 17.33 -15.98
N ALA A 13 20.24 16.35 -15.73
CA ALA A 13 19.84 15.00 -15.38
C ALA A 13 19.62 14.82 -13.87
N LEU A 14 19.88 15.86 -13.07
CA LEU A 14 19.72 15.80 -11.63
C LEU A 14 18.24 15.99 -11.24
N PRO A 15 17.77 15.36 -10.14
CA PRO A 15 16.38 15.47 -9.68
C PRO A 15 15.91 16.91 -9.49
N GLU A 16 16.78 17.81 -9.04
CA GLU A 16 16.49 19.24 -8.85
C GLU A 16 16.12 19.99 -10.15
N HIS A 17 16.49 19.44 -11.31
CA HIS A 17 16.16 19.98 -12.63
C HIS A 17 15.01 19.23 -13.31
N THR A 18 14.34 18.32 -12.59
CA THR A 18 13.16 17.60 -13.08
C THR A 18 11.89 18.38 -12.72
N ASP A 19 11.09 18.71 -13.74
CA ASP A 19 9.76 19.30 -13.54
C ASP A 19 8.75 18.24 -13.07
N TYR A 20 8.61 18.09 -11.75
CA TYR A 20 7.59 17.23 -11.15
C TYR A 20 6.21 17.88 -11.24
N ARG A 21 5.45 17.50 -12.27
CA ARG A 21 4.08 18.02 -12.48
C ARG A 21 3.11 17.45 -11.45
N ASP A 22 2.38 18.33 -10.78
CA ASP A 22 1.33 17.98 -9.85
C ASP A 22 -0.04 17.85 -10.54
N THR A 23 -0.20 16.81 -11.36
CA THR A 23 -1.45 16.58 -12.12
C THR A 23 -2.44 15.66 -11.42
N GLY A 24 -2.03 15.01 -10.32
CA GLY A 24 -2.86 14.01 -9.65
C GLY A 24 -3.21 12.79 -10.53
N CYS A 25 -4.32 12.13 -10.19
CA CYS A 25 -4.90 10.99 -10.91
C CYS A 25 -6.42 10.94 -10.72
N ASP A 26 -7.10 9.87 -11.18
CA ASP A 26 -8.56 9.70 -11.06
C ASP A 26 -9.10 9.80 -9.61
N LEU A 27 -8.23 9.63 -8.61
CA LEU A 27 -8.60 9.67 -7.19
C LEU A 27 -8.51 11.08 -6.59
N ALA A 28 -7.54 11.87 -7.04
CA ALA A 28 -7.27 13.19 -6.49
C ALA A 28 -6.68 14.07 -7.59
N PRO A 29 -7.18 15.30 -7.79
CA PRO A 29 -6.73 16.19 -8.86
C PRO A 29 -5.30 16.72 -8.68
N SER A 30 -4.69 16.51 -7.50
CA SER A 30 -3.31 16.85 -7.18
C SER A 30 -2.71 15.73 -6.31
N CYS A 31 -1.47 15.35 -6.62
CA CYS A 31 -0.64 14.43 -5.84
C CYS A 31 -0.36 14.99 -4.44
N LEU A 32 -0.17 16.31 -4.32
CA LEU A 32 0.10 16.99 -3.05
C LEU A 32 -1.12 17.05 -2.13
N ALA A 33 -2.33 17.01 -2.70
CA ALA A 33 -3.59 16.96 -1.96
C ALA A 33 -4.18 15.55 -1.83
N CYS A 34 -3.43 14.50 -2.19
CA CYS A 34 -3.94 13.14 -2.20
C CYS A 34 -4.16 12.61 -0.78
N PRO A 35 -5.36 12.09 -0.43
CA PRO A 35 -5.63 11.55 0.91
C PRO A 35 -5.00 10.16 1.15
N LEU A 36 -4.35 9.58 0.14
CA LEU A 36 -3.74 8.27 0.29
C LEU A 36 -2.43 8.36 1.08
N PRO A 37 -2.15 7.40 1.98
CA PRO A 37 -0.88 7.34 2.70
C PRO A 37 0.31 6.96 1.79
N LYS A 38 0.05 6.38 0.62
CA LYS A 38 1.04 6.01 -0.39
C LYS A 38 0.42 6.03 -1.78
N CYS A 39 1.19 6.40 -2.79
CA CYS A 39 0.68 6.49 -4.16
C CYS A 39 0.25 5.11 -4.68
N ARG A 40 -0.85 5.08 -5.46
CA ARG A 40 -1.35 3.85 -6.12
C ARG A 40 -0.35 3.27 -7.12
N TYR A 41 0.56 4.07 -7.67
CA TYR A 41 1.57 3.63 -8.63
C TYR A 41 2.83 3.08 -7.95
N ASP A 42 3.07 3.44 -6.69
CA ASP A 42 4.25 3.01 -5.92
C ASP A 42 4.03 1.67 -5.20
N LEU A 43 2.86 1.06 -5.39
CA LEU A 43 2.46 -0.16 -4.69
C LEU A 43 2.20 -1.29 -5.67
N PRO A 44 2.85 -2.46 -5.48
CA PRO A 44 2.52 -3.64 -6.27
C PRO A 44 1.05 -4.03 -6.00
N GLY A 45 0.24 -4.04 -7.06
CA GLY A 45 -1.22 -4.26 -6.98
C GLY A 45 -2.07 -3.01 -6.68
N GLY A 46 -1.44 -1.84 -6.56
CA GLY A 46 -2.06 -0.52 -6.51
C GLY A 46 -3.14 -0.31 -5.45
N LEU A 47 -4.15 0.50 -5.78
CA LEU A 47 -5.21 0.89 -4.84
C LEU A 47 -5.99 -0.31 -4.29
N ALA A 48 -6.23 -1.34 -5.12
CA ALA A 48 -6.93 -2.54 -4.68
C ALA A 48 -6.15 -3.31 -3.61
N ALA A 49 -4.82 -3.40 -3.75
CA ALA A 49 -3.97 -4.01 -2.73
C ALA A 49 -3.99 -3.18 -1.43
N MET A 50 -3.97 -1.84 -1.51
CA MET A 50 -4.09 -0.98 -0.33
C MET A 50 -5.39 -1.18 0.43
N LEU A 51 -6.52 -1.15 -0.29
CA LEU A 51 -7.85 -1.32 0.30
C LEU A 51 -7.99 -2.69 0.95
N ARG A 52 -7.45 -3.73 0.31
CA ARG A 52 -7.42 -5.08 0.87
C ARG A 52 -6.58 -5.13 2.15
N SER A 53 -5.37 -4.59 2.13
CA SER A 53 -4.50 -4.57 3.32
C SER A 53 -5.12 -3.79 4.48
N ARG A 54 -5.78 -2.65 4.20
CA ARG A 54 -6.53 -1.91 5.22
C ARG A 54 -7.67 -2.72 5.82
N ARG A 55 -8.46 -3.40 4.98
CA ARG A 55 -9.54 -4.27 5.44
C ARG A 55 -9.02 -5.44 6.27
N ASP A 56 -7.99 -6.12 5.78
CA ASP A 56 -7.40 -7.27 6.47
C ASP A 56 -6.81 -6.83 7.84
N ALA A 57 -6.21 -5.64 7.92
CA ALA A 57 -5.76 -5.05 9.18
C ALA A 57 -6.94 -4.75 10.14
N ALA A 58 -8.04 -4.17 9.65
CA ALA A 58 -9.23 -3.90 10.47
C ALA A 58 -9.88 -5.19 11.00
N ILE A 59 -9.96 -6.23 10.18
CA ILE A 59 -10.42 -7.56 10.59
C ILE A 59 -9.52 -8.12 11.68
N ALA A 60 -8.19 -8.02 11.49
CA ALA A 60 -7.25 -8.59 12.44
C ALA A 60 -7.21 -7.82 13.77
N GLU A 61 -7.44 -6.50 13.73
CA GLU A 61 -7.63 -5.66 14.91
C GLU A 61 -8.90 -6.06 15.69
N ALA A 62 -10.03 -6.24 14.98
CA ALA A 62 -11.30 -6.67 15.58
C ALA A 62 -11.17 -8.04 16.28
N VAL A 63 -10.48 -9.00 15.66
CA VAL A 63 -10.26 -10.32 16.26
C VAL A 63 -9.26 -10.26 17.42
N ARG A 64 -8.13 -9.57 17.26
CA ARG A 64 -7.01 -9.65 18.23
C ARG A 64 -7.15 -8.71 19.41
N ARG A 65 -7.62 -7.47 19.20
CA ARG A 65 -7.72 -6.49 20.29
C ARG A 65 -9.07 -6.45 20.96
N ARG A 66 -10.14 -6.70 20.20
CA ARG A 66 -11.51 -6.71 20.74
C ARG A 66 -11.98 -8.11 21.13
N HIS A 67 -11.16 -9.14 20.88
CA HIS A 67 -11.46 -10.55 21.16
C HIS A 67 -12.82 -11.00 20.62
N LEU A 68 -13.29 -10.38 19.53
CA LEU A 68 -14.57 -10.74 18.92
C LEU A 68 -14.47 -12.13 18.29
N PRO A 69 -15.51 -12.97 18.44
CA PRO A 69 -15.54 -14.26 17.79
C PRO A 69 -15.57 -14.07 16.26
N ILE A 70 -15.05 -15.07 15.56
CA ILE A 70 -14.87 -15.00 14.10
C ILE A 70 -16.21 -14.87 13.36
N ASP A 71 -17.29 -15.38 13.95
CA ASP A 71 -18.65 -15.27 13.41
C ASP A 71 -19.16 -13.83 13.43
N ASP A 72 -19.03 -13.13 14.56
CA ASP A 72 -19.45 -11.73 14.69
C ASP A 72 -18.63 -10.82 13.76
N VAL A 73 -17.33 -11.11 13.60
CA VAL A 73 -16.48 -10.38 12.65
C VAL A 73 -16.90 -10.68 11.20
N ALA A 74 -17.26 -11.93 10.89
CA ALA A 74 -17.74 -12.31 9.57
C ALA A 74 -19.05 -11.57 9.23
N GLU A 75 -19.99 -11.51 10.17
CA GLU A 75 -21.25 -10.78 10.02
C GLU A 75 -21.02 -9.27 9.87
N MET A 76 -20.24 -8.66 10.76
CA MET A 76 -19.95 -7.22 10.76
C MET A 76 -19.32 -6.74 9.46
N PHE A 77 -18.47 -7.56 8.82
CA PHE A 77 -17.84 -7.23 7.54
C PHE A 77 -18.58 -7.79 6.32
N GLY A 78 -19.70 -8.51 6.49
CA GLY A 78 -20.43 -9.16 5.39
C GLY A 78 -19.59 -10.21 4.64
N LEU A 79 -18.72 -10.92 5.35
CA LEU A 79 -17.77 -11.89 4.81
C LEU A 79 -18.08 -13.31 5.29
N SER A 80 -17.60 -14.32 4.58
CA SER A 80 -17.60 -15.69 5.09
C SER A 80 -16.49 -15.90 6.12
N ARG A 81 -16.68 -16.83 7.06
CA ARG A 81 -15.63 -17.27 8.01
C ARG A 81 -14.29 -17.56 7.31
N ARG A 82 -14.33 -18.25 6.16
CA ARG A 82 -13.13 -18.57 5.36
C ARG A 82 -12.39 -17.31 4.89
N SER A 83 -13.10 -16.23 4.59
CA SER A 83 -12.52 -14.96 4.18
C SER A 83 -11.82 -14.25 5.34
N VAL A 84 -12.43 -14.30 6.54
CA VAL A 84 -11.84 -13.79 7.79
C VAL A 84 -10.53 -14.52 8.10
N PHE A 85 -10.52 -15.86 8.08
CA PHE A 85 -9.29 -16.64 8.29
C PHE A 85 -8.21 -16.34 7.24
N ARG A 86 -8.58 -16.17 5.96
CA ARG A 86 -7.60 -15.78 4.92
C ARG A 86 -7.02 -14.38 5.16
N ALA A 87 -7.83 -13.43 5.62
CA ALA A 87 -7.37 -12.09 5.96
C ALA A 87 -6.37 -12.15 7.14
N LEU A 88 -6.69 -12.88 8.20
CA LEU A 88 -5.79 -13.08 9.34
C LEU A 88 -4.44 -13.65 8.92
N ARG A 89 -4.44 -14.73 8.11
CA ARG A 89 -3.21 -15.36 7.59
C ARG A 89 -2.36 -14.42 6.71
N ARG A 90 -3.00 -13.51 5.97
CA ARG A 90 -2.30 -12.51 5.16
C ARG A 90 -1.58 -11.49 6.04
N VAL A 91 -2.21 -11.06 7.12
CA VAL A 91 -1.59 -10.12 8.08
C VAL A 91 -0.44 -10.77 8.85
N GLU A 92 -0.53 -12.08 9.16
CA GLU A 92 0.54 -12.83 9.84
C GLU A 92 1.78 -13.06 8.96
N ARG A 93 1.64 -13.04 7.63
CA ARG A 93 2.73 -13.28 6.68
C ARG A 93 2.82 -12.16 5.63
N PRO A 94 3.33 -10.98 5.99
CA PRO A 94 3.30 -9.78 5.13
C PRO A 94 4.15 -9.83 3.83
N GLY A 95 4.64 -11.00 3.38
CA GLY A 95 5.60 -11.10 2.27
C GLY A 95 5.35 -12.22 1.25
N ARG A 96 4.15 -12.83 1.17
CA ARG A 96 3.87 -13.97 0.26
C ARG A 96 2.96 -13.65 -0.92
N GLN A 97 2.80 -12.38 -1.26
CA GLN A 97 2.07 -11.95 -2.45
C GLN A 97 3.10 -11.68 -3.56
N GLN A 98 3.53 -12.75 -4.23
CA GLN A 98 4.15 -12.69 -5.55
C GLN A 98 3.16 -13.29 -6.54
#